data_AF-A0A8K0WLX4-F1
#
_entry.id   AF-A0A8K0WLX4-F1
#
_cell.length_a   1.000
_cell.length_b   1.000
_cell.length_c   1.000
_cell.angle_alpha   90.00
_cell.angle_beta   90.00
_cell.angle_gamma   90.00
#
_symmetry.space_group_name_H-M   'P 1'
#
loop_
_entity.id
_entity.type
_entity.pdbx_description
1 polymer ?
#
loop_
_entity_poly.entity_id
_entity_poly.type
_entity_poly.pdbx_seq_one_letter_code
_entity_poly.pdbx_strand_id
1 'polypeptide(L)'
;MRDRAFASKTPKTLNFTHLTIAMATTSCLQSLRLRARAACSKRFLSSNRTIQEHESIFVTQSVHKNKKWSLTKPLRHGDSVKVGYGARIAASEIIGKRFLDVVKDSAGRDVMLQEPTLSGYITNSERLATPIYPHDCNTMVSLMDINLSRPGEDGALDDTEPFEIFEAGTGMGSLTMHISRAIHAANPALPPSLREALCATSRTRRSSTLLQPDLEPEQAVEFENYRRQRRAILHTIDRKTSHSNNAYKVVRNFSRALYLANIDFHQGSISEFIEARMEQNGGKPFLSRAILDLPSAEQFAEPVVRALHRNATILLFCPSISQVAEFDNWRRTTGMRMTILRVIELPNSTFSGGEFDGSGGKEWSVGTSLVENEDGSTKVVQRMRPKVGDRIAGGGFVAVFRRMQDMDVDADSEASTASDQDATSVDAGSEVEVLEDTPETPDSVENKTQ
;
A
#
# COMPACT_ATOMS: atom_id res chain seq x y z
N MET A 1 20.17 69.72 29.98
CA MET A 1 19.57 70.91 30.64
C MET A 1 18.94 71.81 29.57
N ARG A 2 18.23 72.86 30.00
CA ARG A 2 17.51 73.87 29.17
C ARG A 2 18.34 74.34 27.94
N ASP A 3 17.82 74.45 26.71
CA ASP A 3 16.60 75.11 26.18
C ASP A 3 16.82 76.60 25.83
N ARG A 4 16.36 77.02 24.62
CA ARG A 4 16.23 78.41 24.07
C ARG A 4 17.51 79.23 23.75
N ALA A 5 17.48 80.27 22.88
CA ALA A 5 16.62 80.63 21.73
C ALA A 5 17.12 81.91 21.00
N PHE A 6 16.88 82.00 19.67
CA PHE A 6 16.65 83.24 18.87
C PHE A 6 17.83 84.27 18.69
N ALA A 7 17.90 85.13 17.65
CA ALA A 7 17.28 85.16 16.30
C ALA A 7 17.86 86.29 15.41
N SER A 8 17.38 86.35 14.15
CA SER A 8 17.44 87.47 13.18
C SER A 8 18.73 87.57 12.32
N LYS A 9 18.71 87.90 11.00
CA LYS A 9 17.61 88.24 10.05
C LYS A 9 17.80 87.51 8.71
N THR A 10 16.71 87.32 7.95
CA THR A 10 16.69 86.86 6.54
C THR A 10 16.09 87.95 5.64
N PRO A 11 16.13 87.85 4.28
CA PRO A 11 14.98 87.23 3.59
C PRO A 11 15.19 86.59 2.17
N LYS A 12 14.39 85.53 1.89
CA LYS A 12 13.75 85.17 0.57
C LYS A 12 14.63 84.66 -0.60
N THR A 13 14.18 83.79 -1.53
CA THR A 13 12.87 83.13 -1.87
C THR A 13 13.13 81.74 -2.53
N LEU A 14 12.49 80.62 -2.14
CA LEU A 14 11.23 79.99 -2.64
C LEU A 14 11.27 79.53 -4.13
N ASN A 15 10.84 78.33 -4.60
CA ASN A 15 10.16 77.12 -4.05
C ASN A 15 10.85 75.82 -4.59
N PHE A 16 10.58 74.54 -4.25
CA PHE A 16 9.56 73.76 -3.47
C PHE A 16 8.36 73.07 -4.19
N THR A 17 8.01 71.85 -3.71
CA THR A 17 6.97 70.86 -4.15
C THR A 17 7.31 69.99 -5.39
N HIS A 18 6.78 68.76 -5.59
CA HIS A 18 5.66 68.03 -4.95
C HIS A 18 5.92 66.50 -4.81
N LEU A 19 5.10 65.80 -4.01
CA LEU A 19 5.09 64.33 -3.79
C LEU A 19 3.76 63.71 -4.29
N THR A 20 3.77 62.58 -5.02
CA THR A 20 2.59 61.68 -5.21
C THR A 20 3.00 60.26 -5.65
N ILE A 21 2.13 59.27 -5.41
CA ILE A 21 2.27 57.83 -5.77
C ILE A 21 1.34 57.49 -6.95
N ALA A 22 1.75 56.60 -7.86
CA ALA A 22 0.87 55.92 -8.82
C ALA A 22 1.47 54.58 -9.32
N MET A 23 0.63 53.68 -9.86
CA MET A 23 1.03 52.35 -10.37
C MET A 23 0.91 52.23 -11.91
N ALA A 24 1.44 51.11 -12.43
CA ALA A 24 0.80 50.22 -13.43
C ALA A 24 1.37 50.11 -14.88
N THR A 25 1.94 48.93 -15.15
CA THR A 25 1.69 48.04 -16.32
C THR A 25 2.23 48.31 -17.75
N THR A 26 2.63 47.20 -18.41
CA THR A 26 2.70 46.92 -19.87
C THR A 26 3.74 47.67 -20.73
N SER A 27 4.38 47.09 -21.77
CA SER A 27 4.49 45.67 -22.24
C SER A 27 5.64 45.50 -23.28
N CYS A 28 5.86 44.26 -23.72
CA CYS A 28 6.42 43.79 -25.00
C CYS A 28 7.95 43.69 -25.25
N LEU A 29 8.37 42.41 -25.33
CA LEU A 29 9.19 41.83 -26.39
C LEU A 29 10.65 42.32 -26.58
N GLN A 30 11.55 41.80 -25.75
CA GLN A 30 12.84 41.32 -26.25
C GLN A 30 12.88 39.79 -26.22
N SER A 31 13.12 39.17 -27.37
CA SER A 31 12.98 37.73 -27.56
C SER A 31 14.23 36.97 -27.12
N LEU A 32 14.14 36.31 -25.97
CA LEU A 32 15.09 35.29 -25.51
C LEU A 32 15.26 34.21 -26.58
N ARG A 33 16.37 34.27 -27.34
CA ARG A 33 16.82 33.20 -28.23
C ARG A 33 17.35 32.03 -27.41
N LEU A 34 16.46 31.33 -26.70
CA LEU A 34 16.75 30.00 -26.19
C LEU A 34 17.11 29.08 -27.36
N ARG A 35 18.41 28.91 -27.61
CA ARG A 35 18.92 27.72 -28.30
C ARG A 35 18.80 26.52 -27.36
N ALA A 36 17.56 26.19 -27.00
CA ALA A 36 17.20 24.88 -26.51
C ALA A 36 17.53 23.90 -27.65
N ARG A 37 18.73 23.32 -27.61
CA ARG A 37 18.96 22.04 -28.29
C ARG A 37 17.91 21.11 -27.71
N ALA A 38 16.91 20.76 -28.51
CA ALA A 38 15.98 19.71 -28.20
C ALA A 38 16.75 18.37 -28.22
N ALA A 39 17.52 18.12 -27.17
CA ALA A 39 17.96 16.80 -26.82
C ALA A 39 16.69 15.96 -26.77
N CYS A 40 16.56 15.01 -27.69
CA CYS A 40 15.37 14.20 -27.82
C CYS A 40 15.16 13.50 -26.47
N SER A 41 14.17 13.98 -25.71
CA SER A 41 13.86 13.48 -24.38
C SER A 41 13.26 12.10 -24.54
N LYS A 42 14.14 11.10 -24.64
CA LYS A 42 13.79 9.69 -24.80
C LYS A 42 12.83 9.34 -23.67
N ARG A 43 11.60 9.00 -24.01
CA ARG A 43 10.57 8.63 -23.04
C ARG A 43 10.96 7.26 -22.47
N PHE A 44 11.73 7.25 -21.39
CA PHE A 44 12.22 6.02 -20.76
C PHE A 44 11.09 5.17 -20.16
N LEU A 45 9.94 5.78 -19.87
CA LEU A 45 8.68 5.09 -19.58
C LEU A 45 8.06 4.56 -20.88
N SER A 46 8.50 3.39 -21.31
CA SER A 46 7.96 2.64 -22.44
C SER A 46 7.96 1.14 -22.12
N SER A 47 6.92 0.42 -22.54
CA SER A 47 6.88 -1.05 -22.52
C SER A 47 7.96 -1.67 -23.42
N ASN A 48 8.48 -0.92 -24.41
CA ASN A 48 9.56 -1.35 -25.29
C ASN A 48 10.96 -1.19 -24.67
N ARG A 49 11.06 -1.35 -23.33
CA ARG A 49 12.31 -1.23 -22.56
C ARG A 49 13.19 -2.47 -22.69
N THR A 50 14.46 -2.31 -22.36
CA THR A 50 15.41 -3.43 -22.24
C THR A 50 15.40 -4.00 -20.82
N ILE A 51 15.62 -5.31 -20.72
CA ILE A 51 15.80 -6.05 -19.47
C ILE A 51 17.16 -5.68 -18.84
N GLN A 52 17.16 -5.41 -17.55
CA GLN A 52 18.32 -4.96 -16.78
C GLN A 52 18.85 -6.05 -15.85
N GLU A 53 20.05 -5.84 -15.31
CA GLU A 53 20.54 -6.67 -14.22
C GLU A 53 19.67 -6.49 -12.96
N HIS A 54 19.56 -7.55 -12.16
CA HIS A 54 18.75 -7.67 -10.95
C HIS A 54 17.23 -7.62 -11.18
N GLU A 55 16.76 -7.74 -12.42
CA GLU A 55 15.35 -8.01 -12.72
C GLU A 55 15.03 -9.50 -12.63
N SER A 56 13.87 -9.82 -12.06
CA SER A 56 13.24 -11.13 -12.18
C SER A 56 12.26 -11.08 -13.35
N ILE A 57 12.28 -12.05 -14.27
CA ILE A 57 11.43 -12.06 -15.47
C ILE A 57 10.67 -13.38 -15.64
N PHE A 58 9.61 -13.40 -16.44
CA PHE A 58 9.10 -14.67 -16.96
C PHE A 58 9.88 -15.10 -18.20
N VAL A 59 10.12 -16.41 -18.30
CA VAL A 59 10.66 -17.05 -19.50
C VAL A 59 9.72 -18.18 -19.91
N THR A 60 9.13 -18.08 -21.11
CA THR A 60 8.17 -19.06 -21.64
C THR A 60 8.77 -19.83 -22.79
N GLN A 61 9.08 -21.09 -22.53
CA GLN A 61 9.58 -22.04 -23.51
C GLN A 61 8.43 -22.74 -24.24
N SER A 62 8.53 -22.84 -25.57
CA SER A 62 7.55 -23.56 -26.40
C SER A 62 8.17 -24.83 -27.00
N VAL A 63 7.49 -25.97 -26.85
CA VAL A 63 7.88 -27.26 -27.45
C VAL A 63 6.63 -27.88 -28.09
N HIS A 64 6.57 -27.85 -29.41
CA HIS A 64 5.35 -28.16 -30.19
C HIS A 64 4.15 -27.35 -29.67
N LYS A 65 3.04 -28.01 -29.29
CA LYS A 65 1.84 -27.36 -28.73
C LYS A 65 1.95 -27.09 -27.22
N ASN A 66 2.98 -27.59 -26.54
CA ASN A 66 3.15 -27.45 -25.10
C ASN A 66 4.02 -26.23 -24.77
N LYS A 67 3.58 -25.42 -23.79
CA LYS A 67 4.36 -24.32 -23.24
C LYS A 67 4.74 -24.61 -21.80
N LYS A 68 5.97 -24.28 -21.42
CA LYS A 68 6.42 -24.27 -20.02
C LYS A 68 7.04 -22.92 -19.69
N TRP A 69 6.41 -22.22 -18.76
CA TRP A 69 6.85 -20.94 -18.22
C TRP A 69 7.61 -21.16 -16.90
N SER A 70 8.41 -20.17 -16.49
CA SER A 70 8.99 -20.08 -15.15
C SER A 70 9.39 -18.64 -14.83
N LEU A 71 9.22 -18.21 -13.58
CA LEU A 71 9.79 -16.97 -13.05
C LEU A 71 11.29 -17.18 -12.76
N THR A 72 12.14 -16.27 -13.24
CA THR A 72 13.58 -16.31 -12.93
C THR A 72 13.86 -15.78 -11.53
N LYS A 73 15.03 -16.15 -10.96
CA LYS A 73 15.66 -15.33 -9.93
C LYS A 73 16.11 -13.99 -10.55
N PRO A 74 16.41 -12.95 -9.74
CA PRO A 74 17.03 -11.72 -10.24
C PRO A 74 18.26 -12.04 -11.07
N LEU A 75 18.31 -11.53 -12.30
CA LEU A 75 19.40 -11.75 -13.24
C LEU A 75 20.71 -11.15 -12.68
N ARG A 76 21.84 -11.79 -12.99
CA ARG A 76 23.19 -11.29 -12.71
C ARG A 76 24.11 -11.58 -13.89
N HIS A 77 25.12 -10.75 -14.13
CA HIS A 77 26.13 -11.07 -15.15
C HIS A 77 26.91 -12.34 -14.76
N GLY A 78 27.18 -13.21 -15.73
CA GLY A 78 27.81 -14.53 -15.53
C GLY A 78 26.87 -15.64 -15.04
N ASP A 79 25.70 -15.31 -14.50
CA ASP A 79 24.72 -16.31 -14.05
C ASP A 79 24.08 -17.06 -15.24
N SER A 80 23.56 -18.26 -14.96
CA SER A 80 22.79 -19.03 -15.95
C SER A 80 21.42 -19.45 -15.42
N VAL A 81 20.38 -18.96 -16.07
CA VAL A 81 18.97 -19.25 -15.79
C VAL A 81 18.67 -20.70 -16.16
N LYS A 82 18.07 -21.47 -15.25
CA LYS A 82 17.43 -22.76 -15.56
C LYS A 82 16.02 -22.48 -16.09
N VAL A 83 15.64 -23.12 -17.19
CA VAL A 83 14.32 -22.94 -17.83
C VAL A 83 13.52 -24.25 -17.85
N GLY A 84 12.51 -24.33 -18.71
CA GLY A 84 11.78 -25.56 -18.98
C GLY A 84 12.68 -26.73 -19.42
N TYR A 85 12.11 -27.93 -19.37
CA TYR A 85 12.65 -29.16 -19.98
C TYR A 85 14.17 -29.35 -19.81
N GLY A 86 14.69 -29.12 -18.60
CA GLY A 86 16.08 -29.38 -18.18
C GLY A 86 17.15 -28.40 -18.69
N ALA A 87 16.82 -27.46 -19.57
CA ALA A 87 17.81 -26.63 -20.25
C ALA A 87 18.09 -25.30 -19.53
N ARG A 88 19.01 -24.53 -20.12
CA ARG A 88 19.54 -23.28 -19.55
C ARG A 88 19.66 -22.18 -20.59
N ILE A 89 19.71 -20.94 -20.10
CA ILE A 89 20.08 -19.74 -20.86
C ILE A 89 21.19 -19.03 -20.06
N ALA A 90 22.13 -18.35 -20.73
CA ALA A 90 23.10 -17.47 -20.06
C ALA A 90 22.45 -16.09 -19.82
N ALA A 91 22.68 -15.47 -18.67
CA ALA A 91 22.07 -14.16 -18.37
C ALA A 91 22.50 -13.06 -19.36
N SER A 92 23.68 -13.19 -20.00
CA SER A 92 24.15 -12.34 -21.11
C SER A 92 23.26 -12.41 -22.36
N GLU A 93 22.52 -13.50 -22.57
CA GLU A 93 21.54 -13.60 -23.66
C GLU A 93 20.18 -12.99 -23.29
N ILE A 94 20.00 -12.49 -22.07
CA ILE A 94 18.73 -11.95 -21.57
C ILE A 94 18.87 -10.46 -21.24
N ILE A 95 19.91 -10.08 -20.51
CA ILE A 95 20.19 -8.69 -20.16
C ILE A 95 20.47 -7.89 -21.44
N GLY A 96 19.84 -6.73 -21.60
CA GLY A 96 19.91 -5.89 -22.80
C GLY A 96 18.98 -6.28 -23.94
N LYS A 97 18.36 -7.48 -23.92
CA LYS A 97 17.22 -7.80 -24.80
C LYS A 97 15.96 -7.03 -24.34
N ARG A 98 14.89 -7.07 -25.12
CA ARG A 98 13.59 -6.49 -24.79
C ARG A 98 12.62 -7.57 -24.31
N PHE A 99 11.50 -7.15 -23.73
CA PHE A 99 10.37 -8.05 -23.56
C PHE A 99 9.74 -8.37 -24.92
N LEU A 100 9.18 -9.58 -25.03
CA LEU A 100 8.71 -10.25 -26.24
C LEU A 100 9.81 -10.66 -27.24
N ASP A 101 11.09 -10.33 -27.00
CA ASP A 101 12.19 -10.96 -27.73
C ASP A 101 12.20 -12.48 -27.48
N VAL A 102 12.65 -13.22 -28.50
CA VAL A 102 12.83 -14.68 -28.43
C VAL A 102 14.31 -15.01 -28.46
N VAL A 103 14.74 -15.83 -27.50
CA VAL A 103 16.12 -16.32 -27.35
C VAL A 103 16.14 -17.84 -27.44
N LYS A 104 17.33 -18.41 -27.68
CA LYS A 104 17.54 -19.86 -27.71
C LYS A 104 18.02 -20.38 -26.36
N ASP A 105 17.49 -21.53 -25.93
CA ASP A 105 18.05 -22.29 -24.82
C ASP A 105 19.26 -23.13 -25.25
N SER A 106 19.93 -23.76 -24.28
CA SER A 106 21.03 -24.70 -24.47
C SER A 106 20.68 -25.99 -25.24
N ALA A 107 19.47 -26.09 -25.79
CA ALA A 107 18.99 -27.17 -26.66
C ALA A 107 18.40 -26.62 -27.99
N GLY A 108 18.64 -25.35 -28.32
CA GLY A 108 18.22 -24.71 -29.58
C GLY A 108 16.73 -24.33 -29.65
N ARG A 109 16.00 -24.44 -28.54
CA ARG A 109 14.54 -24.22 -28.46
C ARG A 109 14.22 -22.78 -28.14
N ASP A 110 13.11 -22.29 -28.69
CA ASP A 110 12.66 -20.92 -28.52
C ASP A 110 12.08 -20.66 -27.12
N VAL A 111 12.57 -19.58 -26.51
CA VAL A 111 12.12 -19.08 -25.20
C VAL A 111 11.82 -17.59 -25.34
N MET A 112 10.57 -17.22 -25.06
CA MET A 112 10.10 -15.83 -25.06
C MET A 112 10.38 -15.18 -23.71
N LEU A 113 10.86 -13.92 -23.73
CA LEU A 113 11.14 -13.14 -22.53
C LEU A 113 9.93 -12.24 -22.19
N GLN A 114 9.40 -12.30 -20.96
CA GLN A 114 8.13 -11.64 -20.61
C GLN A 114 8.23 -10.88 -19.27
N GLU A 115 7.60 -9.70 -19.20
CA GLU A 115 7.60 -8.84 -18.01
C GLU A 115 6.58 -9.34 -16.99
N PRO A 116 6.97 -9.66 -15.74
CA PRO A 116 6.04 -10.15 -14.75
C PRO A 116 5.21 -9.00 -14.18
N THR A 117 3.88 -9.13 -14.23
CA THR A 117 3.00 -8.27 -13.45
C THR A 117 3.30 -8.43 -11.95
N LEU A 118 2.98 -7.42 -11.12
CA LEU A 118 3.10 -7.54 -9.65
C LEU A 118 2.39 -8.81 -9.14
N SER A 119 1.18 -9.02 -9.64
CA SER A 119 0.27 -10.08 -9.23
C SER A 119 0.78 -11.47 -9.66
N GLY A 120 1.29 -11.60 -10.90
CA GLY A 120 1.93 -12.79 -11.43
C GLY A 120 3.27 -13.10 -10.76
N TYR A 121 4.06 -12.07 -10.42
CA TYR A 121 5.30 -12.19 -9.64
C TYR A 121 5.03 -12.75 -8.24
N ILE A 122 4.07 -12.18 -7.50
CA ILE A 122 3.65 -12.67 -6.18
C ILE A 122 3.14 -14.10 -6.27
N THR A 123 2.25 -14.37 -7.24
CA THR A 123 1.65 -15.69 -7.44
C THR A 123 2.69 -16.77 -7.67
N ASN A 124 3.76 -16.47 -8.41
CA ASN A 124 4.82 -17.41 -8.79
C ASN A 124 6.10 -17.29 -7.95
N SER A 125 6.09 -16.51 -6.87
CA SER A 125 7.18 -16.44 -5.89
C SER A 125 7.16 -17.60 -4.90
N GLU A 126 8.32 -17.89 -4.31
CA GLU A 126 8.52 -18.94 -3.29
C GLU A 126 7.78 -18.58 -1.99
N ARG A 127 6.78 -19.40 -1.62
CA ARG A 127 5.87 -19.15 -0.50
C ARG A 127 6.28 -19.94 0.74
N LEU A 128 6.46 -19.27 1.88
CA LEU A 128 6.60 -19.90 3.21
C LEU A 128 5.35 -19.75 4.08
N ALA A 129 4.37 -18.97 3.62
CA ALA A 129 3.09 -18.72 4.27
C ALA A 129 1.98 -18.69 3.20
N THR A 130 0.71 -18.81 3.63
CA THR A 130 -0.44 -18.58 2.76
C THR A 130 -0.50 -17.10 2.37
N PRO A 131 -0.64 -16.74 1.08
CA PRO A 131 -0.91 -15.36 0.69
C PRO A 131 -2.39 -15.03 0.78
N ILE A 132 -2.68 -13.81 1.24
CA ILE A 132 -3.78 -13.00 0.68
C ILE A 132 -3.48 -12.82 -0.83
N TYR A 133 -4.42 -13.15 -1.71
CA TYR A 133 -4.15 -13.16 -3.15
C TYR A 133 -4.18 -11.75 -3.74
N PRO A 134 -3.50 -11.49 -4.88
CA PRO A 134 -3.37 -10.13 -5.42
C PRO A 134 -4.70 -9.38 -5.67
N HIS A 135 -5.79 -10.08 -5.98
CA HIS A 135 -7.11 -9.46 -6.15
C HIS A 135 -7.74 -9.05 -4.81
N ASP A 136 -7.55 -9.83 -3.75
CA ASP A 136 -7.92 -9.45 -2.39
C ASP A 136 -7.07 -8.27 -1.92
N CYS A 137 -5.75 -8.31 -2.15
CA CYS A 137 -4.84 -7.20 -1.85
C CYS A 137 -5.23 -5.90 -2.57
N ASN A 138 -5.60 -5.96 -3.86
CA ASN A 138 -6.14 -4.81 -4.60
C ASN A 138 -7.43 -4.29 -3.94
N THR A 139 -8.32 -5.18 -3.53
CA THR A 139 -9.59 -4.82 -2.86
C THR A 139 -9.32 -4.17 -1.50
N MET A 140 -8.51 -4.79 -0.64
CA MET A 140 -8.12 -4.28 0.68
C MET A 140 -7.44 -2.90 0.57
N VAL A 141 -6.47 -2.71 -0.33
CA VAL A 141 -5.82 -1.41 -0.52
C VAL A 141 -6.80 -0.35 -1.02
N SER A 142 -7.79 -0.73 -1.84
CA SER A 142 -8.87 0.19 -2.26
C SER A 142 -9.81 0.56 -1.10
N LEU A 143 -10.03 -0.35 -0.14
CA LEU A 143 -10.82 -0.09 1.07
C LEU A 143 -10.08 0.79 2.09
N MET A 144 -8.75 0.86 2.02
CA MET A 144 -7.93 1.72 2.87
C MET A 144 -7.91 3.19 2.43
N ASP A 145 -8.41 3.50 1.23
CA ASP A 145 -8.58 4.87 0.71
C ASP A 145 -7.32 5.75 0.91
N ILE A 146 -6.24 5.35 0.23
CA ILE A 146 -4.91 5.97 0.33
C ILE A 146 -4.73 6.93 -0.85
N ASN A 147 -4.97 8.21 -0.61
CA ASN A 147 -4.87 9.28 -1.60
C ASN A 147 -3.84 10.31 -1.13
N LEU A 148 -2.59 10.15 -1.53
CA LEU A 148 -1.46 10.99 -1.09
C LEU A 148 -0.90 11.79 -2.28
N SER A 149 -0.60 13.08 -2.06
CA SER A 149 0.10 13.93 -3.03
C SER A 149 1.56 13.51 -3.20
N ARG A 150 2.17 13.83 -4.35
CA ARG A 150 3.63 13.69 -4.51
C ARG A 150 4.37 14.83 -3.81
N PRO A 151 5.66 14.65 -3.46
CA PRO A 151 6.48 15.74 -2.94
C PRO A 151 6.49 16.94 -3.89
N GLY A 152 6.23 18.14 -3.38
CA GLY A 152 6.15 19.38 -4.15
C GLY A 152 4.85 19.62 -4.92
N GLU A 153 3.84 18.74 -4.83
CA GLU A 153 2.49 19.02 -5.35
C GLU A 153 1.66 19.88 -4.37
N ASP A 154 1.91 19.75 -3.06
CA ASP A 154 1.38 20.62 -2.01
C ASP A 154 2.42 20.80 -0.91
N GLY A 155 3.11 21.95 -0.91
CA GLY A 155 4.19 22.25 0.03
C GLY A 155 3.74 22.37 1.49
N ALA A 156 2.45 22.60 1.76
CA ALA A 156 1.93 22.58 3.13
C ALA A 156 1.84 21.15 3.70
N LEU A 157 1.95 20.13 2.84
CA LEU A 157 1.94 18.70 3.17
C LEU A 157 3.30 18.04 2.90
N ASP A 158 4.37 18.82 2.71
CA ASP A 158 5.75 18.31 2.61
C ASP A 158 6.49 18.35 3.95
N ASP A 159 6.20 19.33 4.81
CA ASP A 159 6.77 19.50 6.15
C ASP A 159 5.93 18.84 7.29
N THR A 160 4.92 18.03 6.96
CA THR A 160 4.06 17.34 7.94
C THR A 160 4.62 15.99 8.38
N GLU A 161 4.19 15.51 9.56
CA GLU A 161 4.44 14.14 10.03
C GLU A 161 4.08 13.07 8.98
N PRO A 162 4.83 11.97 8.88
CA PRO A 162 4.66 10.99 7.82
C PRO A 162 3.36 10.18 7.95
N PHE A 163 2.79 9.81 6.81
CA PHE A 163 1.66 8.88 6.73
C PHE A 163 2.12 7.45 7.04
N GLU A 164 2.22 7.11 8.34
CA GLU A 164 2.58 5.77 8.79
C GLU A 164 1.39 4.80 8.68
N ILE A 165 1.64 3.66 8.04
CA ILE A 165 0.71 2.52 7.88
C ILE A 165 1.30 1.33 8.63
N PHE A 166 0.49 0.66 9.44
CA PHE A 166 0.86 -0.60 10.10
C PHE A 166 0.27 -1.82 9.39
N GLU A 167 1.04 -2.90 9.28
CA GLU A 167 0.63 -4.21 8.78
C GLU A 167 1.14 -5.30 9.73
N ALA A 168 0.23 -6.04 10.38
CA ALA A 168 0.60 -7.19 11.19
C ALA A 168 0.19 -8.48 10.48
N GLY A 169 1.15 -9.39 10.32
CA GLY A 169 1.01 -10.57 9.45
C GLY A 169 1.75 -10.41 8.12
N THR A 170 3.04 -10.03 8.12
CA THR A 170 3.83 -9.88 6.88
C THR A 170 3.78 -11.13 5.99
N GLY A 171 3.77 -12.34 6.56
CA GLY A 171 3.51 -13.59 5.83
C GLY A 171 4.50 -13.83 4.69
N MET A 172 4.05 -13.64 3.44
CA MET A 172 4.93 -13.68 2.25
C MET A 172 5.07 -12.34 1.50
N GLY A 173 4.60 -11.23 2.08
CA GLY A 173 4.74 -9.88 1.53
C GLY A 173 3.73 -9.50 0.44
N SER A 174 2.71 -10.32 0.19
CA SER A 174 1.72 -10.08 -0.88
C SER A 174 1.01 -8.74 -0.70
N LEU A 175 0.40 -8.53 0.47
CA LEU A 175 -0.29 -7.29 0.81
C LEU A 175 0.71 -6.13 0.97
N THR A 176 1.83 -6.36 1.65
CA THR A 176 2.95 -5.42 1.82
C THR A 176 3.36 -4.74 0.50
N MET A 177 3.49 -5.51 -0.59
CA MET A 177 3.83 -4.97 -1.90
C MET A 177 2.70 -4.15 -2.54
N HIS A 178 1.43 -4.50 -2.30
CA HIS A 178 0.29 -3.76 -2.82
C HIS A 178 0.09 -2.42 -2.09
N ILE A 179 0.28 -2.40 -0.76
CA ILE A 179 0.30 -1.17 0.03
C ILE A 179 1.49 -0.30 -0.41
N SER A 180 2.70 -0.87 -0.46
CA SER A 180 3.91 -0.13 -0.85
C SER A 180 3.81 0.45 -2.26
N ARG A 181 3.14 -0.24 -3.21
CA ARG A 181 2.79 0.32 -4.52
C ARG A 181 1.91 1.57 -4.43
N ALA A 182 0.92 1.57 -3.54
CA ALA A 182 -0.01 2.70 -3.38
C ALA A 182 0.69 3.94 -2.80
N ILE A 183 1.57 3.77 -1.80
CA ILE A 183 2.31 4.89 -1.20
C ILE A 183 3.57 5.32 -1.98
N HIS A 184 4.04 4.54 -2.95
CA HIS A 184 5.36 4.75 -3.57
C HIS A 184 5.56 6.16 -4.15
N ALA A 185 4.53 6.75 -4.77
CA ALA A 185 4.62 8.07 -5.40
C ALA A 185 4.59 9.25 -4.41
N ALA A 186 4.23 9.02 -3.14
CA ALA A 186 4.22 10.05 -2.10
C ALA A 186 5.62 10.32 -1.51
N ASN A 187 6.56 9.38 -1.70
CA ASN A 187 7.93 9.49 -1.23
C ASN A 187 8.86 10.16 -2.29
N PRO A 188 9.97 10.77 -1.86
CA PRO A 188 11.01 11.25 -2.78
C PRO A 188 11.58 10.15 -3.68
N ALA A 189 12.17 10.56 -4.80
CA ALA A 189 12.80 9.63 -5.74
C ALA A 189 14.09 9.03 -5.14
N LEU A 190 14.09 7.72 -4.91
CA LEU A 190 15.27 6.97 -4.45
C LEU A 190 16.48 7.15 -5.41
N PRO A 191 17.65 7.62 -4.93
CA PRO A 191 18.85 7.80 -5.74
C PRO A 191 19.26 6.54 -6.54
N PRO A 192 19.77 6.69 -7.78
CA PRO A 192 20.18 5.54 -8.61
C PRO A 192 21.28 4.68 -7.99
N SER A 193 22.29 5.32 -7.38
CA SER A 193 23.38 4.72 -6.59
C SER A 193 22.85 3.76 -5.51
N LEU A 194 21.97 4.30 -4.67
CA LEU A 194 21.35 3.59 -3.56
C LEU A 194 20.42 2.47 -4.05
N ARG A 195 19.66 2.69 -5.14
CA ARG A 195 18.86 1.64 -5.78
C ARG A 195 19.73 0.48 -6.26
N GLU A 196 20.88 0.76 -6.87
CA GLU A 196 21.82 -0.25 -7.34
C GLU A 196 22.41 -1.05 -6.17
N ALA A 197 22.80 -0.37 -5.09
CA ALA A 197 23.26 -1.03 -3.85
C ALA A 197 22.20 -1.97 -3.25
N LEU A 198 20.93 -1.53 -3.13
CA LEU A 198 19.81 -2.36 -2.64
C LEU A 198 19.52 -3.58 -3.54
N CYS A 199 19.77 -3.48 -4.84
CA CYS A 199 19.61 -4.60 -5.76
C CYS A 199 20.79 -5.58 -5.68
N ALA A 200 22.01 -5.06 -5.59
CA ALA A 200 23.24 -5.82 -5.53
C ALA A 200 23.34 -6.65 -4.24
N THR A 201 23.05 -6.04 -3.08
CA THR A 201 23.14 -6.74 -1.79
C THR A 201 22.14 -7.89 -1.68
N SER A 202 22.65 -9.06 -1.30
CA SER A 202 21.87 -10.30 -1.14
C SER A 202 21.54 -10.62 0.33
N ARG A 203 22.05 -9.81 1.26
CA ARG A 203 22.07 -10.07 2.70
C ARG A 203 21.27 -9.01 3.45
N THR A 204 20.74 -9.41 4.60
CA THR A 204 20.22 -8.50 5.62
C THR A 204 21.26 -8.33 6.72
N ARG A 205 21.46 -7.10 7.20
CA ARG A 205 22.27 -6.83 8.38
C ARG A 205 21.57 -7.43 9.60
N ARG A 206 22.34 -8.07 10.49
CA ARG A 206 21.81 -8.66 11.73
C ARG A 206 21.45 -7.57 12.75
N SER A 207 20.22 -7.10 12.69
CA SER A 207 19.48 -6.51 13.81
C SER A 207 18.45 -7.53 14.29
N SER A 208 18.12 -7.49 15.58
CA SER A 208 17.15 -8.41 16.20
C SER A 208 15.69 -8.06 15.89
N THR A 209 15.40 -6.77 15.65
CA THR A 209 14.02 -6.25 15.56
C THR A 209 13.66 -5.61 14.22
N LEU A 210 14.63 -5.20 13.39
CA LEU A 210 14.39 -4.52 12.11
C LEU A 210 15.29 -5.06 11.01
N LEU A 211 14.72 -5.60 9.92
CA LEU A 211 15.50 -6.01 8.75
C LEU A 211 15.99 -4.79 7.97
N GLN A 212 17.31 -4.62 7.96
CA GLN A 212 18.01 -3.65 7.13
C GLN A 212 18.85 -4.36 6.05
N PRO A 213 19.06 -3.73 4.88
CA PRO A 213 19.99 -4.24 3.88
C PRO A 213 21.44 -4.23 4.42
N ASP A 214 22.23 -5.24 4.05
CA ASP A 214 23.68 -5.26 4.32
C ASP A 214 24.36 -4.34 3.28
N LEU A 215 24.58 -3.07 3.65
CA LEU A 215 25.14 -2.00 2.80
C LEU A 215 26.48 -1.51 3.33
N GLU A 216 27.31 -0.95 2.43
CA GLU A 216 28.55 -0.26 2.82
C GLU A 216 28.25 0.98 3.69
N PRO A 217 29.17 1.43 4.56
CA PRO A 217 28.90 2.48 5.56
C PRO A 217 28.33 3.78 4.97
N GLU A 218 28.87 4.25 3.85
CA GLU A 218 28.39 5.47 3.16
C GLU A 218 26.97 5.28 2.58
N GLN A 219 26.72 4.12 1.96
CA GLN A 219 25.41 3.75 1.41
C GLN A 219 24.36 3.55 2.51
N ALA A 220 24.76 3.06 3.69
CA ALA A 220 23.89 2.94 4.85
C ALA A 220 23.47 4.31 5.40
N VAL A 221 24.38 5.30 5.39
CA VAL A 221 24.07 6.70 5.74
C VAL A 221 23.18 7.35 4.68
N GLU A 222 23.45 7.13 3.38
CA GLU A 222 22.57 7.58 2.28
C GLU A 222 21.15 6.99 2.42
N PHE A 223 21.04 5.70 2.75
CA PHE A 223 19.77 5.01 2.96
C PHE A 223 18.99 5.55 4.17
N GLU A 224 19.66 5.79 5.30
CA GLU A 224 19.02 6.34 6.50
C GLU A 224 18.61 7.80 6.32
N ASN A 225 19.38 8.60 5.57
CA ASN A 225 18.99 9.94 5.16
C ASN A 225 17.75 9.92 4.25
N TYR A 226 17.69 9.03 3.26
CA TYR A 226 16.49 8.83 2.44
C TYR A 226 15.28 8.39 3.30
N ARG A 227 15.47 7.46 4.25
CA ARG A 227 14.40 6.94 5.12
C ARG A 227 13.72 8.03 5.95
N ARG A 228 14.47 9.07 6.33
CA ARG A 228 13.99 10.25 7.07
C ARG A 228 13.22 11.26 6.21
N GLN A 229 13.35 11.19 4.89
CA GLN A 229 12.64 12.07 3.93
C GLN A 229 11.34 11.43 3.40
N ARG A 230 10.94 10.27 3.95
CA ARG A 230 9.72 9.55 3.52
C ARG A 230 8.48 10.20 4.12
N ARG A 231 7.58 10.70 3.26
CA ARG A 231 6.25 11.22 3.64
C ARG A 231 5.21 10.11 3.85
N ALA A 232 5.52 8.87 3.46
CA ALA A 232 4.66 7.70 3.70
C ALA A 232 5.50 6.45 3.98
N ILE A 233 5.16 5.71 5.04
CA ILE A 233 5.97 4.57 5.52
C ILE A 233 5.05 3.40 5.85
N LEU A 234 5.43 2.19 5.39
CA LEU A 234 4.77 0.94 5.78
C LEU A 234 5.60 0.20 6.82
N HIS A 235 5.05 0.04 8.02
CA HIS A 235 5.63 -0.74 9.11
C HIS A 235 4.97 -2.12 9.11
N THR A 236 5.69 -3.13 8.62
CA THR A 236 5.18 -4.51 8.55
C THR A 236 5.86 -5.40 9.58
N ILE A 237 5.10 -6.24 10.29
CA ILE A 237 5.63 -7.14 11.33
C ILE A 237 5.12 -8.58 11.20
N ASP A 238 5.99 -9.55 11.48
CA ASP A 238 5.64 -10.95 11.69
C ASP A 238 6.46 -11.52 12.86
N ARG A 239 5.80 -12.32 13.71
CA ARG A 239 6.42 -13.02 14.84
C ARG A 239 7.34 -14.16 14.38
N LYS A 240 7.14 -14.68 13.17
CA LYS A 240 8.01 -15.68 12.53
C LYS A 240 9.07 -14.98 11.70
N THR A 241 10.29 -14.92 12.24
CA THR A 241 11.45 -14.32 11.55
C THR A 241 11.70 -14.87 10.14
N SER A 242 11.37 -16.14 9.89
CA SER A 242 11.44 -16.78 8.57
C SER A 242 10.46 -16.20 7.54
N HIS A 243 9.27 -15.79 7.97
CA HIS A 243 8.30 -15.08 7.13
C HIS A 243 8.85 -13.71 6.72
N SER A 244 9.21 -12.85 7.69
CA SER A 244 9.77 -11.51 7.42
C SER A 244 10.99 -11.56 6.50
N ASN A 245 11.91 -12.50 6.71
CA ASN A 245 13.09 -12.67 5.84
C ASN A 245 12.72 -13.09 4.41
N ASN A 246 11.73 -13.98 4.22
CA ASN A 246 11.30 -14.37 2.88
C ASN A 246 10.48 -13.26 2.19
N ALA A 247 9.59 -12.57 2.91
CA ALA A 247 8.88 -11.41 2.41
C ALA A 247 9.85 -10.30 1.97
N TYR A 248 10.82 -9.93 2.82
CA TYR A 248 11.89 -8.98 2.48
C TYR A 248 12.63 -9.37 1.19
N LYS A 249 13.02 -10.64 1.06
CA LYS A 249 13.63 -11.21 -0.15
C LYS A 249 12.71 -11.10 -1.37
N VAL A 250 11.42 -11.38 -1.24
CA VAL A 250 10.43 -11.27 -2.33
C VAL A 250 10.28 -9.80 -2.77
N VAL A 251 10.17 -8.86 -1.84
CA VAL A 251 10.04 -7.42 -2.15
C VAL A 251 11.31 -6.86 -2.79
N ARG A 252 12.50 -7.15 -2.25
CA ARG A 252 13.80 -6.69 -2.81
C ARG A 252 14.03 -7.22 -4.23
N ASN A 253 13.58 -8.44 -4.53
CA ASN A 253 13.76 -9.08 -5.84
C ASN A 253 12.76 -8.60 -6.92
N PHE A 254 11.75 -7.79 -6.56
CA PHE A 254 10.78 -7.26 -7.51
C PHE A 254 11.27 -5.95 -8.15
N SER A 255 11.27 -5.90 -9.49
CA SER A 255 11.46 -4.68 -10.30
C SER A 255 12.61 -3.78 -9.84
N ARG A 256 13.80 -4.36 -9.57
CA ARG A 256 14.97 -3.65 -9.01
C ARG A 256 14.64 -2.93 -7.69
N ALA A 257 14.25 -3.72 -6.69
CA ALA A 257 13.89 -3.32 -5.33
C ALA A 257 12.85 -2.18 -5.24
N LEU A 258 11.94 -2.07 -6.22
CA LEU A 258 11.11 -0.88 -6.46
C LEU A 258 10.38 -0.37 -5.21
N TYR A 259 9.80 -1.30 -4.44
CA TYR A 259 8.94 -1.02 -3.31
C TYR A 259 9.64 -1.15 -1.95
N LEU A 260 10.92 -1.57 -1.92
CA LEU A 260 11.61 -1.90 -0.67
C LEU A 260 11.80 -0.69 0.24
N ALA A 261 12.18 0.46 -0.32
CA ALA A 261 12.58 1.63 0.47
C ALA A 261 11.41 2.33 1.19
N ASN A 262 10.15 2.03 0.81
CA ASN A 262 8.96 2.54 1.49
C ASN A 262 8.61 1.75 2.77
N ILE A 263 9.31 0.64 3.05
CA ILE A 263 8.87 -0.38 4.03
C ILE A 263 9.93 -0.58 5.13
N ASP A 264 9.45 -0.69 6.36
CA ASP A 264 10.20 -1.04 7.55
C ASP A 264 9.72 -2.42 8.02
N PHE A 265 10.60 -3.42 7.92
CA PHE A 265 10.32 -4.84 8.17
C PHE A 265 10.72 -5.24 9.60
N HIS A 266 9.75 -5.26 10.51
CA HIS A 266 9.96 -5.55 11.92
C HIS A 266 9.87 -7.06 12.24
N GLN A 267 10.46 -7.44 13.37
CA GLN A 267 10.41 -8.78 13.97
C GLN A 267 10.25 -8.63 15.49
N GLY A 268 9.34 -9.38 16.09
CA GLY A 268 9.00 -9.29 17.52
C GLY A 268 7.51 -9.51 17.76
N SER A 269 6.99 -9.00 18.88
CA SER A 269 5.55 -8.84 19.08
C SER A 269 5.02 -7.47 18.63
N ILE A 270 3.71 -7.38 18.46
CA ILE A 270 3.01 -6.14 18.09
C ILE A 270 3.12 -5.12 19.24
N SER A 271 2.95 -5.56 20.49
CA SER A 271 3.14 -4.75 21.70
C SER A 271 4.53 -4.13 21.77
N GLU A 272 5.60 -4.94 21.70
CA GLU A 272 6.99 -4.46 21.77
C GLU A 272 7.27 -3.33 20.76
N PHE A 273 6.82 -3.49 19.51
CA PHE A 273 7.03 -2.48 18.47
C PHE A 273 6.17 -1.23 18.70
N ILE A 274 4.86 -1.39 18.94
CA ILE A 274 3.94 -0.26 19.06
C ILE A 274 4.21 0.56 20.33
N GLU A 275 4.45 -0.09 21.47
CA GLU A 275 4.70 0.58 22.75
C GLU A 275 6.01 1.37 22.70
N ALA A 276 7.09 0.81 22.15
CA ALA A 276 8.35 1.53 21.96
C ALA A 276 8.23 2.70 20.96
N ARG A 277 7.46 2.55 19.87
CA ARG A 277 7.22 3.65 18.90
C ARG A 277 6.31 4.73 19.49
N MET A 278 5.34 4.38 20.34
CA MET A 278 4.51 5.32 21.11
C MET A 278 5.33 6.10 22.14
N GLU A 279 6.21 5.44 22.89
CA GLU A 279 7.14 6.09 23.83
C GLU A 279 8.03 7.11 23.12
N GLN A 280 8.65 6.71 21.99
CA GLN A 280 9.42 7.60 21.12
C GLN A 280 8.59 8.77 20.56
N ASN A 281 7.27 8.62 20.45
CA ASN A 281 6.33 9.66 20.02
C ASN A 281 5.75 10.49 21.18
N GLY A 282 6.31 10.38 22.39
CA GLY A 282 5.84 11.08 23.58
C GLY A 282 4.44 10.64 24.03
N GLY A 283 4.11 9.37 23.83
CA GLY A 283 2.79 8.77 24.14
C GLY A 283 1.68 9.09 23.13
N LYS A 284 1.99 9.80 22.04
CA LYS A 284 0.97 10.25 21.06
C LYS A 284 0.75 9.24 19.94
N PRO A 285 -0.50 9.04 19.48
CA PRO A 285 -0.81 8.26 18.27
C PRO A 285 -0.03 8.75 17.04
N PHE A 286 0.35 7.83 16.16
CA PHE A 286 1.16 8.08 14.97
C PHE A 286 0.68 7.32 13.71
N LEU A 287 -0.23 6.35 13.85
CA LEU A 287 -0.70 5.54 12.73
C LEU A 287 -1.88 6.20 12.02
N SER A 288 -1.68 6.52 10.73
CA SER A 288 -2.73 6.99 9.83
C SER A 288 -3.62 5.85 9.32
N ARG A 289 -3.10 4.61 9.33
CA ARG A 289 -3.78 3.38 8.87
C ARG A 289 -3.22 2.14 9.59
N ALA A 290 -4.04 1.10 9.77
CA ALA A 290 -3.56 -0.21 10.21
C ALA A 290 -4.27 -1.36 9.47
N ILE A 291 -3.59 -2.50 9.30
CA ILE A 291 -4.14 -3.73 8.73
C ILE A 291 -3.67 -4.94 9.54
N LEU A 292 -4.59 -5.83 9.90
CA LEU A 292 -4.30 -7.05 10.67
C LEU A 292 -4.72 -8.30 9.87
N ASP A 293 -3.75 -9.11 9.46
CA ASP A 293 -3.91 -10.49 8.98
C ASP A 293 -3.42 -11.43 10.10
N LEU A 294 -4.31 -11.66 11.08
CA LEU A 294 -3.99 -12.38 12.32
C LEU A 294 -5.11 -13.40 12.60
N PRO A 295 -4.81 -14.63 13.04
CA PRO A 295 -5.84 -15.63 13.38
C PRO A 295 -6.80 -15.19 14.49
N SER A 296 -6.32 -14.30 15.37
CA SER A 296 -7.02 -13.74 16.53
C SER A 296 -6.59 -12.28 16.68
N ALA A 297 -7.11 -11.40 15.83
CA ALA A 297 -6.70 -9.99 15.78
C ALA A 297 -7.07 -9.23 17.07
N GLU A 298 -8.16 -9.62 17.73
CA GLU A 298 -8.69 -9.02 18.95
C GLU A 298 -7.72 -9.11 20.14
N GLN A 299 -6.94 -10.19 20.23
CA GLN A 299 -5.91 -10.39 21.27
C GLN A 299 -4.70 -9.45 21.15
N PHE A 300 -4.49 -8.81 19.99
CA PHE A 300 -3.30 -8.00 19.71
C PHE A 300 -3.60 -6.58 19.22
N ALA A 301 -4.88 -6.22 19.06
CA ALA A 301 -5.28 -4.96 18.47
C ALA A 301 -5.23 -3.76 19.43
N GLU A 302 -5.24 -3.96 20.76
CA GLU A 302 -5.30 -2.84 21.70
C GLU A 302 -4.16 -1.81 21.55
N PRO A 303 -2.87 -2.20 21.50
CA PRO A 303 -1.79 -1.23 21.28
C PRO A 303 -1.95 -0.50 19.94
N VAL A 304 -2.33 -1.24 18.89
CA VAL A 304 -2.54 -0.69 17.54
C VAL A 304 -3.66 0.36 17.54
N VAL A 305 -4.80 0.08 18.17
CA VAL A 305 -5.96 0.99 18.24
C VAL A 305 -5.69 2.21 19.13
N ARG A 306 -4.82 2.08 20.14
CA ARG A 306 -4.28 3.21 20.92
C ARG A 306 -3.29 4.06 20.10
N ALA A 307 -2.56 3.46 19.16
CA ALA A 307 -1.61 4.15 18.28
C ALA A 307 -2.22 4.78 17.02
N LEU A 308 -3.48 4.49 16.68
CA LEU A 308 -4.23 5.12 15.59
C LEU A 308 -4.59 6.57 15.88
N HIS A 309 -4.36 7.46 14.91
CA HIS A 309 -4.91 8.82 14.96
C HIS A 309 -6.44 8.83 14.99
N ARG A 310 -7.04 9.92 15.50
CA ARG A 310 -8.48 10.21 15.33
C ARG A 310 -8.82 10.14 13.81
N ASN A 311 -9.97 9.54 13.45
CA ASN A 311 -10.42 9.29 12.06
C ASN A 311 -9.59 8.27 11.24
N ALA A 312 -8.51 7.68 11.78
CA ALA A 312 -7.74 6.66 11.07
C ALA A 312 -8.57 5.38 10.82
N THR A 313 -8.25 4.68 9.72
CA THR A 313 -8.91 3.43 9.32
C THR A 313 -8.06 2.22 9.73
N ILE A 314 -8.71 1.22 10.34
CA ILE A 314 -8.15 -0.12 10.57
C ILE A 314 -8.95 -1.16 9.80
N LEU A 315 -8.26 -2.09 9.17
CA LEU A 315 -8.84 -3.15 8.36
C LEU A 315 -8.39 -4.52 8.88
N LEU A 316 -9.33 -5.46 9.00
CA LEU A 316 -9.07 -6.85 9.38
C LEU A 316 -9.26 -7.75 8.17
N PHE A 317 -8.37 -8.71 7.99
CA PHE A 317 -8.59 -9.87 7.13
C PHE A 317 -8.92 -11.07 8.02
N CYS A 318 -10.06 -11.72 7.76
CA CYS A 318 -10.62 -12.77 8.61
C CYS A 318 -11.08 -13.96 7.75
N PRO A 319 -10.53 -15.18 7.92
CA PRO A 319 -11.04 -16.39 7.27
C PRO A 319 -12.54 -16.66 7.50
N SER A 320 -13.11 -16.23 8.62
CA SER A 320 -14.53 -16.40 8.97
C SER A 320 -15.19 -15.09 9.42
N ILE A 321 -16.48 -14.94 9.09
CA ILE A 321 -17.34 -13.88 9.60
C ILE A 321 -17.46 -13.89 11.14
N SER A 322 -17.29 -15.05 11.79
CA SER A 322 -17.29 -15.16 13.25
C SER A 322 -16.16 -14.36 13.90
N GLN A 323 -14.96 -14.33 13.29
CA GLN A 323 -13.81 -13.57 13.79
C GLN A 323 -14.05 -12.05 13.73
N VAL A 324 -14.84 -11.60 12.75
CA VAL A 324 -15.30 -10.20 12.67
C VAL A 324 -16.26 -9.89 13.83
N ALA A 325 -17.16 -10.81 14.18
CA ALA A 325 -18.08 -10.66 15.31
C ALA A 325 -17.35 -10.75 16.67
N GLU A 326 -16.35 -11.61 16.80
CA GLU A 326 -15.46 -11.71 17.98
C GLU A 326 -14.72 -10.38 18.21
N PHE A 327 -14.16 -9.78 17.15
CA PHE A 327 -13.53 -8.46 17.22
C PHE A 327 -14.53 -7.34 17.52
N ASP A 328 -15.73 -7.37 16.92
CA ASP A 328 -16.77 -6.37 17.17
C ASP A 328 -17.30 -6.45 18.62
N ASN A 329 -17.34 -7.65 19.22
CA ASN A 329 -17.62 -7.85 20.64
C ASN A 329 -16.46 -7.33 21.52
N TRP A 330 -15.23 -7.74 21.22
CA TRP A 330 -14.03 -7.30 21.95
C TRP A 330 -13.91 -5.78 22.04
N ARG A 331 -14.10 -5.05 20.94
CA ARG A 331 -14.02 -3.57 20.96
C ARG A 331 -15.11 -2.92 21.81
N ARG A 332 -16.26 -3.59 21.99
CA ARG A 332 -17.35 -3.11 22.86
C ARG A 332 -17.03 -3.37 24.33
N THR A 333 -16.60 -4.57 24.68
CA THR A 333 -16.31 -4.96 26.06
C THR A 333 -15.06 -4.28 26.62
N THR A 334 -14.08 -3.94 25.77
CA THR A 334 -12.89 -3.16 26.14
C THR A 334 -13.05 -1.64 25.97
N GLY A 335 -14.20 -1.16 25.53
CA GLY A 335 -14.47 0.28 25.32
C GLY A 335 -13.70 0.93 24.15
N MET A 336 -13.03 0.16 23.31
CA MET A 336 -12.24 0.66 22.16
C MET A 336 -13.14 1.39 21.15
N ARG A 337 -13.08 2.73 21.15
CA ARG A 337 -13.98 3.62 20.38
C ARG A 337 -13.71 3.59 18.88
N MET A 338 -14.24 2.55 18.23
CA MET A 338 -14.22 2.37 16.79
C MET A 338 -15.63 2.12 16.24
N THR A 339 -15.93 2.69 15.09
CA THR A 339 -17.16 2.43 14.33
C THR A 339 -16.87 1.53 13.14
N ILE A 340 -17.67 0.49 12.96
CA ILE A 340 -17.61 -0.37 11.79
C ILE A 340 -18.17 0.38 10.57
N LEU A 341 -17.40 0.46 9.48
CA LEU A 341 -17.81 1.13 8.25
C LEU A 341 -18.47 0.16 7.27
N ARG A 342 -17.94 -1.06 7.18
CA ARG A 342 -18.38 -2.12 6.26
C ARG A 342 -17.73 -3.45 6.60
N VAL A 343 -18.44 -4.54 6.30
CA VAL A 343 -17.92 -5.91 6.23
C VAL A 343 -18.21 -6.43 4.82
N ILE A 344 -17.28 -7.19 4.24
CA ILE A 344 -17.35 -7.66 2.86
C ILE A 344 -16.83 -9.10 2.78
N GLU A 345 -17.54 -9.99 2.10
CA GLU A 345 -17.01 -11.28 1.64
C GLU A 345 -16.19 -11.07 0.37
N LEU A 346 -14.95 -11.58 0.35
CA LEU A 346 -14.07 -11.48 -0.81
C LEU A 346 -14.42 -12.55 -1.86
N PRO A 347 -14.44 -12.22 -3.17
CA PRO A 347 -14.86 -13.14 -4.21
C PRO A 347 -13.77 -14.16 -4.57
N ASN A 348 -14.06 -15.45 -4.35
CA ASN A 348 -13.23 -16.56 -4.83
C ASN A 348 -12.96 -16.47 -6.35
N SER A 349 -11.70 -16.57 -6.75
CA SER A 349 -11.25 -16.56 -8.15
C SER A 349 -10.66 -17.91 -8.58
N THR A 350 -10.93 -18.31 -9.82
CA THR A 350 -10.33 -19.52 -10.41
C THR A 350 -8.98 -19.21 -11.05
N PHE A 351 -7.90 -19.81 -10.56
CA PHE A 351 -6.55 -19.65 -11.09
C PHE A 351 -6.15 -20.85 -11.95
N SER A 352 -5.55 -20.59 -13.11
CA SER A 352 -4.74 -21.58 -13.84
C SER A 352 -3.25 -21.31 -13.62
N GLY A 353 -2.41 -22.34 -13.65
CA GLY A 353 -0.97 -22.18 -13.45
C GLY A 353 -0.30 -21.45 -14.63
N GLY A 354 0.03 -20.16 -14.48
CA GLY A 354 0.44 -19.32 -15.61
C GLY A 354 1.42 -18.18 -15.33
N GLU A 355 1.93 -17.65 -16.44
CA GLU A 355 2.55 -16.32 -16.58
C GLU A 355 1.59 -15.20 -16.12
N PHE A 356 0.31 -15.34 -16.47
CA PHE A 356 -0.77 -14.44 -16.07
C PHE A 356 -1.57 -15.08 -14.94
N ASP A 357 -1.97 -14.27 -13.97
CA ASP A 357 -2.73 -14.67 -12.80
C ASP A 357 -4.16 -14.12 -12.81
N GLY A 358 -5.04 -14.68 -11.98
CA GLY A 358 -6.40 -14.19 -11.82
C GLY A 358 -6.43 -12.87 -11.05
N SER A 359 -6.32 -11.74 -11.77
CA SER A 359 -6.31 -10.38 -11.22
C SER A 359 -7.65 -9.91 -10.62
N GLY A 360 -8.55 -10.83 -10.30
CA GLY A 360 -9.94 -10.60 -9.93
C GLY A 360 -10.88 -10.83 -11.12
N GLY A 361 -12.07 -11.38 -10.85
CA GLY A 361 -13.03 -11.76 -11.89
C GLY A 361 -12.75 -13.13 -12.54
N LYS A 362 -13.39 -13.37 -13.69
CA LYS A 362 -13.41 -14.65 -14.40
C LYS A 362 -12.71 -14.52 -15.75
N GLU A 363 -11.60 -15.23 -15.95
CA GLU A 363 -10.84 -15.17 -17.20
C GLU A 363 -11.57 -15.91 -18.35
N TRP A 364 -11.46 -15.40 -19.58
CA TRP A 364 -12.04 -16.02 -20.77
C TRP A 364 -10.97 -16.39 -21.81
N SER A 365 -11.14 -17.58 -22.40
CA SER A 365 -10.43 -17.98 -23.61
C SER A 365 -11.26 -17.52 -24.82
N VAL A 366 -10.77 -16.47 -25.48
CA VAL A 366 -11.21 -16.05 -26.82
C VAL A 366 -10.17 -16.51 -27.84
N GLY A 367 -10.60 -17.12 -28.93
CA GLY A 367 -9.70 -17.54 -30.01
C GLY A 367 -10.45 -17.85 -31.29
N THR A 368 -9.85 -17.50 -32.43
CA THR A 368 -10.41 -17.79 -33.75
C THR A 368 -9.86 -19.12 -34.28
N SER A 369 -10.69 -19.88 -34.99
CA SER A 369 -10.30 -21.10 -35.68
C SER A 369 -10.98 -21.15 -37.05
N LEU A 370 -10.25 -21.58 -38.07
CA LEU A 370 -10.84 -21.91 -39.37
C LEU A 370 -11.37 -23.35 -39.28
N VAL A 371 -12.58 -23.55 -39.80
CA VAL A 371 -13.24 -24.84 -39.92
C VAL A 371 -13.66 -25.01 -41.37
N GLU A 372 -13.29 -26.11 -42.00
CA GLU A 372 -13.72 -26.44 -43.36
C GLU A 372 -15.16 -26.97 -43.32
N ASN A 373 -16.01 -26.44 -44.20
CA ASN A 373 -17.36 -26.92 -44.44
C ASN A 373 -17.34 -28.09 -45.45
N GLU A 374 -18.44 -28.83 -45.55
CA GLU A 374 -18.58 -29.98 -46.48
C GLU A 374 -18.50 -29.59 -47.97
N ASP A 375 -18.71 -28.31 -48.31
CA ASP A 375 -18.53 -27.74 -49.65
C ASP A 375 -17.09 -27.28 -49.95
N GLY A 376 -16.16 -27.49 -49.01
CA GLY A 376 -14.76 -27.05 -49.11
C GLY A 376 -14.53 -25.57 -48.78
N SER A 377 -15.56 -24.80 -48.40
CA SER A 377 -15.39 -23.41 -47.98
C SER A 377 -14.89 -23.30 -46.53
N THR A 378 -14.03 -22.32 -46.24
CA THR A 378 -13.49 -22.11 -44.88
C THR A 378 -14.38 -21.16 -44.07
N LYS A 379 -15.00 -21.68 -43.01
CA LYS A 379 -15.77 -20.89 -42.05
C LYS A 379 -14.87 -20.40 -40.91
N VAL A 380 -14.90 -19.09 -40.66
CA VAL A 380 -14.29 -18.50 -39.47
C VAL A 380 -15.19 -18.75 -38.27
N VAL A 381 -14.70 -19.51 -37.28
CA VAL A 381 -15.42 -19.80 -36.03
C VAL A 381 -14.68 -19.19 -34.85
N GLN A 382 -15.39 -18.44 -34.00
CA GLN A 382 -14.83 -17.92 -32.76
C GLN A 382 -15.19 -18.82 -31.58
N ARG A 383 -14.16 -19.26 -30.85
CA ARG A 383 -14.28 -19.93 -29.56
C ARG A 383 -14.27 -18.86 -28.48
N MET A 384 -15.40 -18.71 -27.79
CA MET A 384 -15.53 -17.90 -26.58
C MET A 384 -15.95 -18.82 -25.44
N ARG A 385 -15.12 -18.96 -24.41
CA ARG A 385 -15.48 -19.73 -23.20
C ARG A 385 -14.78 -19.17 -21.96
N PRO A 386 -15.39 -19.21 -20.77
CA PRO A 386 -14.65 -18.99 -19.55
C PRO A 386 -13.52 -20.03 -19.44
N LYS A 387 -12.36 -19.64 -18.91
CA LYS A 387 -11.41 -20.64 -18.42
C LYS A 387 -11.97 -21.24 -17.13
N VAL A 388 -11.81 -22.54 -16.99
CA VAL A 388 -11.88 -23.22 -15.70
C VAL A 388 -10.45 -23.30 -15.21
N GLY A 389 -10.17 -22.67 -14.07
CA GLY A 389 -8.85 -22.73 -13.45
C GLY A 389 -8.59 -24.08 -12.81
N ASP A 390 -7.31 -24.45 -12.68
CA ASP A 390 -6.87 -25.69 -12.02
C ASP A 390 -7.04 -25.62 -10.48
N ARG A 391 -7.26 -24.42 -9.93
CA ARG A 391 -7.37 -24.14 -8.49
C ARG A 391 -8.35 -23.00 -8.21
N ILE A 392 -8.88 -22.97 -6.99
CA ILE A 392 -9.58 -21.81 -6.40
C ILE A 392 -8.57 -21.03 -5.55
N ALA A 393 -8.69 -19.71 -5.54
CA ALA A 393 -7.83 -18.77 -4.83
C ALA A 393 -8.64 -17.57 -4.31
N GLY A 394 -8.10 -16.89 -3.30
CA GLY A 394 -8.74 -15.77 -2.61
C GLY A 394 -9.82 -16.18 -1.62
N GLY A 395 -10.69 -15.22 -1.28
CA GLY A 395 -11.82 -15.42 -0.37
C GLY A 395 -11.57 -15.00 1.07
N GLY A 396 -12.52 -15.34 1.96
CA GLY A 396 -12.57 -14.85 3.34
C GLY A 396 -13.32 -13.52 3.46
N PHE A 397 -13.19 -12.85 4.60
CA PHE A 397 -13.92 -11.63 4.94
C PHE A 397 -12.98 -10.48 5.25
N VAL A 398 -13.39 -9.27 4.90
CA VAL A 398 -12.72 -8.03 5.28
C VAL A 398 -13.68 -7.14 6.05
N ALA A 399 -13.25 -6.71 7.24
CA ALA A 399 -13.96 -5.74 8.07
C ALA A 399 -13.15 -4.45 8.17
N VAL A 400 -13.82 -3.31 7.96
CA VAL A 400 -13.18 -1.99 7.99
C VAL A 400 -13.81 -1.16 9.11
N PHE A 401 -12.98 -0.67 10.02
CA PHE A 401 -13.39 0.18 11.13
C PHE A 401 -12.67 1.53 11.07
N ARG A 402 -13.24 2.53 11.73
CA ARG A 402 -12.69 3.89 11.86
C ARG A 402 -12.57 4.28 13.32
N ARG A 403 -11.40 4.76 13.72
CA ARG A 403 -11.11 5.27 15.07
C ARG A 403 -11.90 6.56 15.30
N MET A 404 -12.82 6.55 16.26
CA MET A 404 -13.52 7.76 16.69
C MET A 404 -12.62 8.62 17.59
N GLN A 405 -13.00 9.88 17.77
CA GLN A 405 -12.50 10.71 18.88
C GLN A 405 -12.84 10.03 20.21
N ASP A 406 -12.00 10.21 21.23
CA ASP A 406 -12.34 9.89 22.62
C ASP A 406 -13.15 11.02 23.23
N MET A 407 -14.14 10.71 24.07
CA MET A 407 -14.81 11.79 24.80
C MET A 407 -13.78 12.35 25.76
N ASP A 408 -13.41 13.60 25.53
CA ASP A 408 -12.60 14.37 26.46
C ASP A 408 -13.55 14.69 27.65
N VAL A 409 -13.62 13.76 28.62
CA VAL A 409 -14.38 13.93 29.86
C VAL A 409 -13.66 14.98 30.71
N ASP A 410 -14.43 15.91 31.28
CA ASP A 410 -13.98 17.09 32.03
C ASP A 410 -13.32 18.20 31.17
N ALA A 411 -14.20 19.07 30.66
CA ALA A 411 -13.91 20.46 30.30
C ALA A 411 -15.08 21.40 30.65
N ASP A 412 -16.33 20.91 30.58
CA ASP A 412 -17.55 21.69 30.89
C ASP A 412 -18.07 21.51 32.34
N SER A 413 -17.43 20.68 33.16
CA SER A 413 -17.89 20.31 34.51
C SER A 413 -17.70 21.38 35.59
N GLU A 414 -16.91 22.44 35.32
CA GLU A 414 -16.76 23.60 36.22
C GLU A 414 -17.62 24.82 35.81
N ALA A 415 -18.44 24.72 34.76
CA ALA A 415 -19.19 25.86 34.21
C ALA A 415 -20.65 26.00 34.71
N SER A 416 -21.18 25.04 35.48
CA SER A 416 -22.61 24.95 35.83
C SER A 416 -22.95 25.15 37.31
N THR A 417 -21.98 25.55 38.15
CA THR A 417 -22.14 25.68 39.62
C THR A 417 -22.28 27.14 40.09
N ALA A 418 -22.97 27.99 39.32
CA ALA A 418 -23.02 29.44 39.57
C ALA A 418 -24.37 30.15 39.29
N SER A 419 -25.52 29.48 39.37
CA SER A 419 -26.83 30.16 39.50
C SER A 419 -27.91 29.30 40.18
N ASP A 420 -28.88 29.98 40.78
CA ASP A 420 -30.18 29.49 41.28
C ASP A 420 -30.21 28.67 42.59
N GLN A 421 -29.94 29.39 43.69
CA GLN A 421 -30.72 29.20 44.92
C GLN A 421 -31.91 30.17 44.90
N ASP A 422 -33.15 29.66 44.85
CA ASP A 422 -34.24 29.93 45.82
C ASP A 422 -35.64 29.65 45.22
N ALA A 423 -36.34 28.65 45.78
CA ALA A 423 -37.82 28.49 45.79
C ALA A 423 -38.20 27.21 46.57
N THR A 424 -39.17 27.30 47.48
CA THR A 424 -39.57 26.19 48.38
C THR A 424 -41.00 25.69 48.15
N SER A 425 -41.22 24.36 48.19
CA SER A 425 -42.53 23.65 48.39
C SER A 425 -43.60 23.88 47.30
N VAL A 426 -44.67 23.08 47.07
CA VAL A 426 -45.26 21.81 47.59
C VAL A 426 -45.88 21.07 46.35
N ASP A 427 -46.48 19.86 46.35
CA ASP A 427 -46.95 18.89 47.36
C ASP A 427 -46.90 17.42 46.80
N ALA A 428 -47.60 16.47 47.41
CA ALA A 428 -47.65 15.03 47.04
C ALA A 428 -48.77 14.62 46.05
N GLY A 429 -48.65 13.42 45.45
CA GLY A 429 -49.81 12.66 44.91
C GLY A 429 -49.54 11.70 43.75
N SER A 430 -49.87 10.41 43.94
CA SER A 430 -50.23 9.35 42.95
C SER A 430 -49.30 9.05 41.73
N GLU A 431 -49.22 7.84 41.18
CA GLU A 431 -49.75 6.52 41.57
C GLU A 431 -48.83 5.41 40.99
N VAL A 432 -49.09 4.14 41.35
CA VAL A 432 -48.33 2.98 40.86
C VAL A 432 -49.22 2.13 39.97
N GLU A 433 -48.79 1.91 38.71
CA GLU A 433 -49.18 0.71 37.96
C GLU A 433 -47.93 -0.07 37.55
N VAL A 434 -47.96 -1.37 37.87
CA VAL A 434 -47.02 -2.37 37.38
C VAL A 434 -47.85 -3.36 36.57
N LEU A 435 -47.50 -3.54 35.30
CA LEU A 435 -48.05 -4.60 34.47
C LEU A 435 -46.91 -5.55 34.08
N GLU A 436 -46.87 -6.68 34.77
CA GLU A 436 -46.19 -7.87 34.28
C GLU A 436 -46.97 -8.44 33.09
N ASP A 437 -46.26 -9.02 32.12
CA ASP A 437 -46.88 -9.96 31.19
C ASP A 437 -45.89 -11.08 30.89
N THR A 438 -46.38 -12.32 30.80
CA THR A 438 -45.55 -13.52 30.61
C THR A 438 -46.14 -14.43 29.53
N PRO A 439 -45.30 -15.19 28.81
CA PRO A 439 -45.65 -15.65 27.47
C PRO A 439 -46.55 -16.89 27.45
N GLU A 440 -47.58 -16.86 26.62
CA GLU A 440 -48.27 -18.06 26.15
C GLU A 440 -47.77 -18.48 24.75
N THR A 441 -47.45 -19.76 24.63
CA THR A 441 -47.47 -20.51 23.36
C THR A 441 -48.48 -21.64 23.53
N PRO A 442 -49.25 -21.97 22.49
CA PRO A 442 -49.09 -23.36 22.02
C PRO A 442 -49.22 -23.58 20.50
N ASP A 443 -48.84 -24.81 20.16
CA ASP A 443 -49.29 -25.66 19.06
C ASP A 443 -48.87 -25.44 17.59
N SER A 444 -48.25 -26.52 17.12
CA SER A 444 -47.87 -26.87 15.76
C SER A 444 -49.05 -27.16 14.84
N VAL A 445 -48.85 -26.90 13.54
CA VAL A 445 -49.56 -27.61 12.46
C VAL A 445 -48.52 -28.09 11.42
N GLU A 446 -48.50 -29.39 11.12
CA GLU A 446 -47.74 -29.94 9.99
C GLU A 446 -48.35 -29.45 8.66
N ASN A 447 -47.52 -29.25 7.63
CA ASN A 447 -48.01 -29.50 6.27
C ASN A 447 -46.89 -30.00 5.34
N LYS A 448 -47.25 -30.89 4.40
CA LYS A 448 -46.31 -31.58 3.49
C LYS A 448 -46.58 -31.21 2.04
N THR A 449 -45.53 -31.35 1.21
CA THR A 449 -45.58 -31.44 -0.27
C THR A 449 -46.21 -30.26 -1.03
N GLN A 450 -45.38 -29.55 -1.78
CA GLN A 450 -44.97 -30.02 -3.12
C GLN A 450 -43.48 -29.81 -3.35
#